data_AF-A0A101H214-F1
#
_entry.id   AF-A0A101H214-F1
#
_cell.length_a   1.000
_cell.length_b   1.000
_cell.length_c   1.000
_cell.angle_alpha   90.00
_cell.angle_beta   90.00
_cell.angle_gamma   90.00
#
_symmetry.space_group_name_H-M   'P 1'
#
loop_
_entity.id
_entity.type
_entity.pdbx_description
1 polymer ?
#
loop_
_entity_poly.entity_id
_entity_poly.type
_entity_poly.pdbx_seq_one_letter_code
_entity_poly.pdbx_strand_id
1 'polypeptide(L)' 'MAEKKSPASGWPTVKGDFHSGDPNSCVTVVTMGSHLDEADICASGAALCGSCKTENLGLEKVIANVIANPNI' A
#
# COMPACT_ATOMS: atom_id res chain seq x y z
N MET A 1 12.60 -18.70 6.46
CA MET A 1 11.81 -17.50 6.82
C MET A 1 12.20 -16.39 5.86
N ALA A 2 11.28 -15.52 5.44
CA ALA A 2 11.61 -14.38 4.60
C ALA A 2 12.28 -13.28 5.46
N GLU A 3 13.37 -12.70 4.96
CA GLU A 3 14.01 -11.54 5.58
C GLU A 3 13.09 -10.32 5.51
N LYS A 4 13.06 -9.51 6.58
CA LYS A 4 12.23 -8.30 6.69
C LYS A 4 13.09 -7.11 7.09
N LYS A 5 12.70 -5.92 6.64
CA LYS A 5 13.39 -4.65 6.92
C LYS A 5 12.37 -3.61 7.38
N SER A 6 12.83 -2.66 8.19
CA SER A 6 11.96 -1.56 8.60
C SER A 6 11.58 -0.68 7.40
N PRO A 7 10.29 -0.33 7.22
CA PRO A 7 9.89 0.72 6.29
C PRO A 7 10.48 2.08 6.67
N ALA A 8 10.37 3.05 5.76
CA ALA A 8 10.66 4.44 6.07
C ALA A 8 9.88 4.92 7.31
N SER A 9 10.49 5.82 8.09
CA SER A 9 9.85 6.38 9.29
C SER A 9 8.51 7.05 8.94
N GLY A 10 7.44 6.64 9.62
CA GLY A 10 6.10 7.17 9.37
C GLY A 10 5.43 6.65 8.10
N TRP A 11 5.91 5.54 7.52
CA TRP A 11 5.24 4.88 6.40
C TRP A 11 3.78 4.51 6.75
N PRO A 12 2.80 4.71 5.82
CA PRO A 12 2.95 5.30 4.48
C PRO A 12 3.22 6.81 4.49
N THR A 13 4.19 7.28 3.70
CA THR A 13 4.71 8.66 3.76
C THR A 13 3.90 9.66 2.95
N VAL A 14 3.27 9.20 1.86
CA VAL A 14 2.48 10.05 0.97
C VAL A 14 0.99 9.83 1.22
N LYS A 15 0.27 10.93 1.50
CA LYS A 15 -1.18 10.89 1.76
C LYS A 15 -1.98 10.55 0.49
N GLY A 16 -2.99 9.71 0.66
CA GLY A 16 -3.90 9.28 -0.39
C GLY A 16 -5.12 8.60 0.21
N ASP A 17 -5.94 8.01 -0.67
CA ASP A 17 -7.12 7.25 -0.31
C ASP A 17 -6.77 5.75 -0.27
N PHE A 18 -6.36 5.29 0.90
CA PHE A 18 -5.92 3.92 1.15
C PHE A 18 -6.06 3.55 2.63
N HIS A 19 -6.02 2.24 2.89
CA HIS A 19 -5.84 1.64 4.19
C HIS A 19 -4.46 0.98 4.26
N SER A 20 -3.83 1.04 5.44
CA SER A 20 -2.57 0.34 5.72
C SER A 20 -2.85 -0.87 6.63
N GLY A 21 -2.28 -2.03 6.27
CA GLY A 21 -2.27 -3.25 7.07
C GLY A 21 -0.90 -3.51 7.71
N ASP A 22 -0.44 -4.76 7.71
CA ASP A 22 0.87 -5.13 8.27
C ASP A 22 2.02 -4.58 7.41
N PRO A 23 2.88 -3.67 7.93
CA PRO A 23 4.02 -3.15 7.19
C PRO A 23 5.06 -4.21 6.80
N ASN A 24 5.01 -5.42 7.38
CA ASN A 24 5.88 -6.54 7.01
C ASN A 24 5.30 -7.43 5.91
N SER A 25 4.06 -7.21 5.47
CA SER A 25 3.49 -7.94 4.33
C SER A 25 4.21 -7.60 3.03
N CYS A 26 4.27 -8.57 2.11
CA CYS A 26 4.88 -8.43 0.78
C CYS A 26 3.86 -8.16 -0.34
N VAL A 27 2.69 -7.63 0.00
CA VAL A 27 1.60 -7.44 -0.96
C VAL A 27 1.02 -6.05 -0.81
N THR A 28 0.87 -5.35 -1.94
CA THR A 28 0.04 -4.15 -2.08
C THR A 28 -1.04 -4.40 -3.10
N VAL A 29 -2.25 -3.91 -2.84
CA VAL A 29 -3.42 -4.08 -3.71
C VAL A 29 -3.90 -2.72 -4.19
N VAL A 30 -4.03 -2.57 -5.52
CA VAL A 30 -4.61 -1.38 -6.14
C VAL A 30 -5.97 -1.74 -6.72
N THR A 31 -7.04 -1.16 -6.16
CA THR A 31 -8.43 -1.48 -6.55
C THR A 31 -8.91 -0.76 -7.81
N MET A 32 -8.05 0.08 -8.38
CA MET A 32 -8.31 0.90 -9.58
C MET A 32 -9.53 1.80 -9.39
N GLY A 33 -10.56 1.65 -10.23
CA GLY A 33 -11.82 2.39 -10.14
C GLY A 33 -12.92 1.66 -9.34
N SER A 34 -12.61 0.51 -8.74
CA SER A 34 -13.58 -0.26 -7.95
C SER A 34 -13.75 0.32 -6.55
N HIS A 35 -14.90 0.04 -5.94
CA HIS A 35 -15.15 0.27 -4.52
C HIS A 35 -15.25 -1.10 -3.84
N LEU A 36 -14.15 -1.52 -3.20
CA LEU A 36 -14.07 -2.79 -2.48
C LEU A 36 -13.94 -2.48 -0.98
N ASP A 37 -13.91 -3.52 -0.14
CA ASP A 37 -13.57 -3.33 1.26
C ASP A 37 -12.04 -3.32 1.42
N GLU A 38 -11.41 -2.16 1.20
CA GLU A 38 -9.95 -2.05 1.31
C GLU A 38 -9.42 -2.35 2.73
N ALA A 39 -10.25 -2.15 3.75
CA ALA A 39 -9.90 -2.48 5.12
C ALA A 39 -9.85 -4.01 5.33
N ASP A 40 -10.83 -4.75 4.81
CA ASP A 40 -10.85 -6.22 4.87
C ASP A 40 -9.73 -6.85 4.02
N ILE A 41 -9.38 -6.24 2.88
CA ILE A 41 -8.22 -6.67 2.07
C ILE A 41 -6.90 -6.52 2.86
N CYS A 42 -6.73 -5.41 3.59
CA CYS A 42 -5.60 -5.25 4.51
C CYS A 42 -5.64 -6.26 5.66
N ALA A 43 -6.81 -6.50 6.26
CA ALA A 43 -6.99 -7.52 7.30
C ALA A 43 -6.68 -8.95 6.80
N SER A 44 -6.91 -9.20 5.50
CA SER A 44 -6.59 -10.45 4.81
C SER A 44 -5.10 -10.60 4.47
N GLY A 45 -4.27 -9.59 4.75
CA GLY A 45 -2.82 -9.69 4.69
C GLY A 45 -2.12 -8.75 3.72
N ALA A 46 -2.78 -7.76 3.12
CA ALA A 46 -2.09 -6.71 2.35
C ALA A 46 -1.40 -5.70 3.29
N ALA A 47 -0.22 -5.21 2.91
CA ALA A 47 0.45 -4.10 3.58
C ALA A 47 -0.28 -2.77 3.34
N LEU A 48 -0.83 -2.62 2.12
CA LEU A 48 -1.50 -1.41 1.67
C LEU A 48 -2.59 -1.77 0.67
N CYS A 49 -3.77 -1.17 0.80
CA CYS A 49 -4.86 -1.31 -0.16
C CYS A 49 -5.55 0.03 -0.39
N GLY A 50 -5.75 0.41 -1.66
CA GLY A 50 -6.39 1.68 -1.99
C GLY A 50 -6.72 1.81 -3.48
N SER A 51 -7.47 2.85 -3.81
CA SER A 51 -7.88 3.15 -5.19
C SER A 51 -6.80 3.94 -5.93
N CYS A 52 -6.69 3.73 -7.24
CA CYS A 52 -5.82 4.51 -8.13
C CYS A 52 -6.55 4.81 -9.42
N LYS A 53 -7.07 6.04 -9.53
CA LYS A 53 -7.97 6.46 -10.62
C LYS A 53 -7.27 7.23 -11.72
N THR A 54 -6.10 7.83 -11.42
CA THR A 54 -5.33 8.62 -12.39
C THR A 54 -3.99 7.94 -12.67
N GLU A 55 -3.67 7.86 -13.96
CA GLU A 55 -2.48 7.24 -14.53
C GLU A 55 -1.19 8.05 -14.33
N ASN A 56 -1.28 9.18 -13.64
CA ASN A 56 -0.18 10.10 -13.32
C ASN A 56 -0.02 10.27 -11.80
N LEU A 57 -0.61 11.31 -11.20
CA LEU A 57 -0.48 11.63 -9.78
C LEU A 57 -0.93 10.49 -8.86
N GLY A 58 -1.96 9.73 -9.24
CA GLY A 58 -2.39 8.54 -8.49
C GLY A 58 -1.30 7.47 -8.48
N LEU A 59 -0.77 7.15 -9.66
CA LEU A 59 0.31 6.18 -9.83
C LEU A 59 1.62 6.60 -9.13
N GLU A 60 1.98 7.89 -9.18
CA GLU A 60 3.13 8.43 -8.47
C GLU A 60 3.04 8.18 -6.96
N LYS A 61 1.86 8.35 -6.35
CA LYS A 61 1.64 8.10 -4.92
C LYS A 61 1.74 6.62 -4.57
N VAL A 62 1.24 5.73 -5.44
CA VAL A 62 1.39 4.28 -5.26
C VAL A 62 2.87 3.91 -5.26
N ILE A 63 3.62 4.35 -6.28
CA ILE A 63 5.05 4.05 -6.40
C ILE A 63 5.82 4.57 -5.18
N ALA A 64 5.59 5.82 -4.78
CA ALA A 64 6.28 6.45 -3.66
C ALA A 64 6.06 5.69 -2.33
N ASN A 65 4.82 5.25 -2.06
CA ASN A 65 4.54 4.47 -0.85
C ASN A 65 5.07 3.04 -0.94
N VAL A 66 5.06 2.39 -2.11
CA VAL A 66 5.59 1.02 -2.27
C VAL A 66 7.11 1.01 -2.05
N ILE A 67 7.88 1.86 -2.74
CA ILE A 67 9.35 1.84 -2.61
C ILE A 67 9.85 2.30 -1.24
N ALA A 68 9.02 3.01 -0.47
CA ALA A 68 9.33 3.42 0.91
C ALA A 68 9.18 2.26 1.92
N ASN A 69 8.65 1.09 1.51
CA ASN A 69 8.58 -0.11 2.32
C ASN A 69 9.25 -1.30 1.61
N PRO A 70 10.47 -1.69 2.02
CA PRO A 70 11.23 -2.76 1.37
C PRO A 70 10.67 -4.18 1.60
N ASN A 71 9.60 -4.32 2.39
CA ASN A 71 8.94 -5.62 2.58
C ASN A 71 7.98 -5.97 1.44
N ILE A 72 7.50 -4.95 0.71
CA ILE A 72 6.53 -5.02 -0.39
C ILE A 72 7.21 -5.37 -1.70
#